data_AF-A0A3P3DJ41-F1
#
_entry.id   AF-A0A3P3DJ41-F1
#
_cell.length_a   1.000
_cell.length_b   1.000
_cell.length_c   1.000
_cell.angle_alpha   90.00
_cell.angle_beta   90.00
_cell.angle_gamma   90.00
#
_symmetry.space_group_name_H-M   'P 1'
#
loop_
_entity.id
_entity.type
_entity.pdbx_description
1 polymer ?
#
loop_
_entity_poly.entity_id
_entity_poly.type
_entity_poly.pdbx_seq_one_letter_code
_entity_poly.pdbx_strand_id
1 'polypeptide(L)'
;MTKPDRSAFSPLSYPAYRIIWISTLFANLGSLIQNVGAGWMMTSLTASHDMIALVQASTTLPIMLLAIPAGAMADNYDRRKVMLVSQSFMALVSAALAAAAWAGVLTPWSLLCFTFLLGLGTALHLPSWQASVRDLVPREELASAVTLNAMSFNMMRSLGPAIGGLVVAWSGPSAAFAINAVSYLALIWALWVWKRPVEEKNLPGERLGSAIAVGLRYVLLSPNLIRIMTRGFIFGIAAVVLLALLPAVTRDLLSASAEVYGILLGAFGVGAIFGALASPKLRQHYQIETIIAGSFVAFALGVTLLGLSHSVATAIPGLMIAGLAWVMALSLFNVSAQLATPRWVVGRVIAIYQTATFGGMAFGSWLWGAVSEVWGPVVALLLAALFMLGGALWGRFFPMPEFSEVDLDPANSFHAPALRLNLKARSGPIMVMLDWEIPAERTEEFLKEMSERRRVRLRDGARQWSLMRDLENPDIWVEAYHVPTWDEYIRHNQRRTRNDAVNFERLLALHKGPGRPVVHRMIERRAVTSHDDLPIIERPKTL
;
A
#
# COMPACT_ATOMS: atom_id res chain seq x y z
N MET A 1 4.23 32.43 -17.33
CA MET A 1 5.29 31.60 -17.97
C MET A 1 4.98 30.15 -17.70
N THR A 2 4.42 29.46 -18.68
CA THR A 2 4.23 28.00 -18.66
C THR A 2 5.61 27.34 -18.66
N LYS A 3 5.91 26.54 -17.63
CA LYS A 3 7.16 25.75 -17.59
C LYS A 3 7.20 24.89 -18.86
N PRO A 4 8.35 24.78 -19.56
CA PRO A 4 8.45 23.88 -20.71
C PRO A 4 8.12 22.46 -20.23
N ASP A 5 7.25 21.76 -20.95
CA ASP A 5 6.94 20.35 -20.70
C ASP A 5 8.25 19.57 -20.80
N ARG A 6 8.83 19.27 -19.62
CA ARG A 6 10.09 18.54 -19.56
C ARG A 6 9.82 17.12 -20.02
N SER A 7 10.59 16.67 -21.01
CA SER A 7 10.51 15.32 -21.56
C SER A 7 10.54 14.27 -20.45
N ALA A 8 9.77 13.19 -20.60
CA ALA A 8 9.76 12.05 -19.68
C ALA A 8 11.16 11.42 -19.48
N PHE A 9 12.08 11.64 -20.40
CA PHE A 9 13.47 11.16 -20.35
C PHE A 9 14.45 12.14 -19.68
N SER A 10 14.02 13.35 -19.33
CA SER A 10 14.83 14.37 -18.63
C SER A 10 15.58 13.84 -17.39
N PRO A 11 14.98 12.97 -16.54
CA PRO A 11 15.67 12.38 -15.39
C PRO A 11 16.96 11.61 -15.72
N LEU A 12 17.10 11.06 -16.94
CA LEU A 12 18.29 10.32 -17.35
C LEU A 12 19.53 11.22 -17.56
N SER A 13 19.36 12.53 -17.58
CA SER A 13 20.47 13.48 -17.59
C SER A 13 21.27 13.48 -16.27
N TYR A 14 20.64 13.08 -15.15
CA TYR A 14 21.28 12.99 -13.85
C TYR A 14 22.05 11.66 -13.73
N PRO A 15 23.39 11.67 -13.63
CA PRO A 15 24.20 10.45 -13.71
C PRO A 15 23.85 9.40 -12.64
N ALA A 16 23.64 9.84 -11.39
CA ALA A 16 23.27 8.94 -10.29
C ALA A 16 21.91 8.27 -10.54
N TYR A 17 20.91 9.04 -10.98
CA TYR A 17 19.61 8.50 -11.34
C TYR A 17 19.74 7.51 -12.51
N ARG A 18 20.45 7.88 -13.59
CA ARG A 18 20.64 7.02 -14.77
C ARG A 18 21.26 5.67 -14.42
N ILE A 19 22.37 5.65 -13.68
CA ILE A 19 23.07 4.41 -13.34
C ILE A 19 22.19 3.50 -12.47
N ILE A 20 21.56 4.06 -11.44
CA ILE A 20 20.70 3.27 -10.55
C ILE A 20 19.44 2.82 -11.28
N TRP A 21 18.83 3.66 -12.11
CA TRP A 21 17.63 3.30 -12.88
C TRP A 21 17.89 2.16 -13.85
N ILE A 22 19.00 2.19 -14.60
CA ILE A 22 19.39 1.10 -15.52
C ILE A 22 19.62 -0.18 -14.71
N SER A 23 20.33 -0.08 -13.59
CA SER A 23 20.63 -1.23 -12.74
C SER A 23 19.36 -1.83 -12.12
N THR A 24 18.42 -1.00 -11.70
CA THR A 24 17.10 -1.42 -11.20
C THR A 24 16.27 -2.06 -12.31
N LEU A 25 16.38 -1.61 -13.56
CA LEU A 25 15.71 -2.23 -14.70
C LEU A 25 16.21 -3.67 -14.90
N PHE A 26 17.53 -3.89 -14.89
CA PHE A 26 18.12 -5.24 -14.96
C PHE A 26 17.73 -6.11 -13.76
N ALA A 27 17.77 -5.57 -12.53
CA ALA A 27 17.38 -6.31 -11.33
C ALA A 27 15.90 -6.74 -11.35
N ASN A 28 15.01 -5.87 -11.84
CA ASN A 28 13.58 -6.22 -12.01
C ASN A 28 13.38 -7.29 -13.10
N LEU A 29 14.12 -7.19 -14.21
CA LEU A 29 14.08 -8.20 -15.27
C LEU A 29 14.52 -9.57 -14.74
N GLY A 30 15.66 -9.62 -14.05
CA GLY A 30 16.15 -10.84 -13.41
C GLY A 30 15.14 -11.43 -12.43
N SER A 31 14.51 -10.60 -11.61
CA SER A 31 13.50 -11.05 -10.63
C SER A 31 12.28 -11.65 -11.33
N LEU A 32 11.83 -11.09 -12.45
CA LEU A 32 10.73 -11.64 -13.24
C LEU A 32 11.10 -12.96 -13.90
N ILE A 33 12.30 -13.05 -14.50
CA ILE A 33 12.82 -14.28 -15.08
C ILE A 33 12.89 -15.38 -14.02
N GLN A 34 13.38 -15.06 -12.83
CA GLN A 34 13.39 -15.99 -11.72
C GLN A 34 11.97 -16.41 -11.30
N ASN A 35 11.00 -15.49 -11.21
CA ASN A 35 9.64 -15.86 -10.82
C ASN A 35 9.01 -16.85 -11.81
N VAL A 36 9.25 -16.66 -13.11
CA VAL A 36 8.86 -17.63 -14.16
C VAL A 36 9.58 -18.96 -13.95
N GLY A 37 10.89 -18.92 -13.72
CA GLY A 37 11.69 -20.11 -13.43
C GLY A 37 11.21 -20.87 -12.20
N ALA A 38 10.86 -20.19 -11.12
CA ALA A 38 10.39 -20.81 -9.88
C ALA A 38 9.00 -21.42 -10.04
N GLY A 39 8.08 -20.71 -10.70
CA GLY A 39 6.74 -21.21 -11.02
C GLY A 39 6.80 -22.49 -11.86
N TRP A 40 7.66 -22.50 -12.90
CA TRP A 40 7.84 -23.68 -13.75
C TRP A 40 8.66 -24.79 -13.09
N MET A 41 9.70 -24.48 -12.32
CA MET A 41 10.50 -25.48 -11.60
C MET A 41 9.62 -26.31 -10.67
N MET A 42 8.65 -25.68 -9.99
CA MET A 42 7.74 -26.41 -9.11
C MET A 42 6.92 -27.46 -9.86
N THR A 43 6.50 -27.19 -11.10
CA THR A 43 5.75 -28.17 -11.91
C THR A 43 6.59 -29.38 -12.31
N SER A 44 7.93 -29.22 -12.31
CA SER A 44 8.89 -30.31 -12.57
C SER A 44 9.25 -31.09 -11.29
N LEU A 45 9.07 -30.48 -10.12
CA LEU A 45 9.37 -31.10 -8.82
C LEU A 45 8.18 -31.86 -8.22
N THR A 46 6.95 -31.49 -8.58
CA THR A 46 5.74 -32.11 -8.04
C THR A 46 4.54 -32.02 -8.98
N ALA A 47 3.65 -33.00 -8.89
CA ALA A 47 2.35 -32.98 -9.54
C ALA A 47 1.33 -32.11 -8.78
N SER A 48 1.53 -31.87 -7.49
CA SER A 48 0.58 -31.18 -6.62
C SER A 48 0.35 -29.72 -7.05
N HIS A 49 -0.92 -29.38 -7.29
CA HIS A 49 -1.39 -28.04 -7.58
C HIS A 49 -1.23 -27.10 -6.38
N ASP A 50 -1.42 -27.60 -5.16
CA ASP A 50 -1.23 -26.82 -3.94
C ASP A 50 0.20 -26.30 -3.82
N MET A 51 1.19 -27.17 -4.01
CA MET A 51 2.61 -26.79 -3.98
C MET A 51 3.00 -25.78 -5.07
N ILE A 52 2.43 -25.93 -6.28
CA ILE A 52 2.62 -24.97 -7.38
C ILE A 52 2.07 -23.60 -6.98
N ALA A 53 0.86 -23.56 -6.44
CA ALA A 53 0.22 -22.31 -6.02
C ALA A 53 0.94 -21.65 -4.82
N LEU A 54 1.51 -22.45 -3.91
CA LEU A 54 2.29 -21.96 -2.77
C LEU A 54 3.57 -21.21 -3.18
N VAL A 55 4.07 -21.35 -4.40
CA VAL A 55 5.15 -20.50 -4.92
C VAL A 55 4.71 -19.03 -4.95
N GLN A 56 3.48 -18.78 -5.41
CA GLN A 56 2.90 -17.44 -5.44
C GLN A 56 2.59 -16.91 -4.03
N ALA A 57 2.17 -17.81 -3.11
CA ALA A 57 2.02 -17.46 -1.70
C ALA A 57 3.38 -17.07 -1.08
N SER A 58 4.44 -17.83 -1.35
CA SER A 58 5.78 -17.61 -0.80
C SER A 58 6.39 -16.28 -1.24
N THR A 59 6.07 -15.78 -2.43
CA THR A 59 6.52 -14.46 -2.89
C THR A 59 5.71 -13.30 -2.31
N THR A 60 4.42 -13.49 -2.05
CA THR A 60 3.50 -12.42 -1.61
C THR A 60 3.38 -12.30 -0.09
N LEU A 61 3.46 -13.42 0.63
CA LEU A 61 3.35 -13.47 2.09
C LEU A 61 4.42 -12.62 2.81
N PRO A 62 5.71 -12.63 2.43
CA PRO A 62 6.71 -11.74 3.01
C PRO A 62 6.36 -10.26 2.87
N ILE A 63 5.82 -9.87 1.71
CA ILE A 63 5.41 -8.49 1.43
C ILE A 63 4.26 -8.10 2.37
N MET A 64 3.28 -8.99 2.57
CA MET A 64 2.21 -8.79 3.56
C MET A 64 2.79 -8.60 4.98
N LEU A 65 3.65 -9.51 5.43
CA LEU A 65 4.19 -9.49 6.80
C LEU A 65 5.07 -8.26 7.06
N LEU A 66 5.85 -7.85 6.06
CA LEU A 66 6.85 -6.80 6.21
C LEU A 66 6.43 -5.42 5.68
N ALA A 67 5.27 -5.26 5.04
CA ALA A 67 4.86 -3.96 4.48
C ALA A 67 4.93 -2.82 5.51
N ILE A 68 4.45 -3.06 6.73
CA ILE A 68 4.46 -2.09 7.83
C ILE A 68 5.87 -1.84 8.38
N PRO A 69 6.63 -2.86 8.86
CA PRO A 69 7.96 -2.62 9.42
C PRO A 69 8.98 -2.15 8.37
N ALA A 70 8.89 -2.60 7.12
CA ALA A 70 9.79 -2.18 6.04
C ALA A 70 9.64 -0.69 5.71
N GLY A 71 8.41 -0.17 5.69
CA GLY A 71 8.17 1.27 5.51
C GLY A 71 8.85 2.09 6.61
N ALA A 72 8.74 1.64 7.85
CA ALA A 72 9.39 2.30 8.96
C ALA A 72 10.92 2.18 8.97
N MET A 73 11.46 1.07 8.47
CA MET A 73 12.89 0.94 8.27
C MET A 73 13.39 1.96 7.23
N ALA A 74 12.64 2.16 6.14
CA ALA A 74 12.97 3.15 5.11
C ALA A 74 12.94 4.61 5.60
N ASP A 75 12.14 4.91 6.62
CA ASP A 75 12.06 6.25 7.24
C ASP A 75 13.14 6.48 8.31
N ASN A 76 13.47 5.45 9.08
CA ASN A 76 14.37 5.57 10.24
C ASN A 76 15.84 5.34 9.88
N TYR A 77 16.13 4.41 8.99
CA TYR A 77 17.49 4.05 8.61
C TYR A 77 17.93 4.73 7.31
N ASP A 78 19.23 4.67 7.04
CA ASP A 78 19.76 5.13 5.76
C ASP A 78 19.28 4.20 4.64
N ARG A 79 18.44 4.74 3.74
CA ARG A 79 17.82 4.03 2.62
C ARG A 79 18.83 3.29 1.76
N ARG A 80 20.00 3.90 1.53
CA ARG A 80 21.10 3.27 0.76
C ARG A 80 21.58 1.98 1.43
N LYS A 81 21.78 2.01 2.75
CA LYS A 81 22.22 0.83 3.51
C LYS A 81 21.16 -0.26 3.51
N VAL A 82 19.89 0.10 3.71
CA VAL A 82 18.77 -0.87 3.64
C VAL A 82 18.72 -1.53 2.27
N MET A 83 18.81 -0.75 1.19
CA MET A 83 18.82 -1.28 -0.18
C MET A 83 20.04 -2.18 -0.45
N LEU A 84 21.23 -1.80 0.00
CA LEU A 84 22.44 -2.63 -0.16
C LEU A 84 22.31 -3.97 0.57
N VAL A 85 21.84 -3.95 1.82
CA VAL A 85 21.62 -5.18 2.61
C VAL A 85 20.57 -6.06 1.95
N SER A 86 19.42 -5.49 1.55
CA SER A 86 18.35 -6.26 0.91
C SER A 86 18.82 -6.87 -0.41
N GLN A 87 19.54 -6.11 -1.24
CA GLN A 87 20.02 -6.58 -2.54
C GLN A 87 21.12 -7.62 -2.41
N SER A 88 22.04 -7.45 -1.46
CA SER A 88 23.10 -8.45 -1.18
C SER A 88 22.50 -9.76 -0.66
N PHE A 89 21.50 -9.66 0.21
CA PHE A 89 20.75 -10.82 0.68
C PHE A 89 20.04 -11.55 -0.47
N MET A 90 19.32 -10.83 -1.33
CA MET A 90 18.66 -11.43 -2.49
C MET A 90 19.65 -12.05 -3.49
N ALA A 91 20.79 -11.42 -3.72
CA ALA A 91 21.87 -11.96 -4.56
C ALA A 91 22.40 -13.29 -4.02
N LEU A 92 22.67 -13.36 -2.71
CA LEU A 92 23.16 -14.57 -2.06
C LEU A 92 22.12 -15.69 -2.07
N VAL A 93 20.87 -15.39 -1.76
CA VAL A 93 19.77 -16.37 -1.78
C VAL A 93 19.50 -16.87 -3.20
N SER A 94 19.53 -15.98 -4.20
CA SER A 94 19.34 -16.34 -5.61
C SER A 94 20.51 -17.19 -6.14
N ALA A 95 21.75 -16.87 -5.75
CA ALA A 95 22.93 -17.69 -6.08
C ALA A 95 22.86 -19.08 -5.43
N ALA A 96 22.46 -19.16 -4.16
CA ALA A 96 22.26 -20.44 -3.47
C ALA A 96 21.15 -21.28 -4.11
N LEU A 97 20.04 -20.64 -4.50
CA LEU A 97 18.95 -21.30 -5.24
C LEU A 97 19.43 -21.83 -6.60
N ALA A 98 20.20 -21.04 -7.35
CA ALA A 98 20.78 -21.46 -8.63
C ALA A 98 21.72 -22.66 -8.46
N ALA A 99 22.59 -22.63 -7.45
CA ALA A 99 23.52 -23.72 -7.13
C ALA A 99 22.76 -25.00 -6.73
N ALA A 100 21.74 -24.89 -5.87
CA ALA A 100 20.90 -26.02 -5.48
C ALA A 100 20.14 -26.61 -6.68
N ALA A 101 19.65 -25.76 -7.59
CA ALA A 101 18.99 -26.19 -8.82
C ALA A 101 19.95 -26.94 -9.75
N TRP A 102 21.16 -26.44 -9.94
CA TRP A 102 22.19 -27.13 -10.74
C TRP A 102 22.67 -28.44 -10.13
N ALA A 103 22.80 -28.49 -8.80
CA ALA A 103 23.16 -29.71 -8.10
C ALA A 103 22.03 -30.77 -8.09
N GLY A 104 20.82 -30.43 -8.55
CA GLY A 104 19.68 -31.35 -8.58
C GLY A 104 19.13 -31.71 -7.20
N VAL A 105 19.46 -30.92 -6.16
CA VAL A 105 19.06 -31.18 -4.76
C VAL A 105 17.81 -30.40 -4.33
N LEU A 106 17.20 -29.64 -5.25
CA LEU A 106 15.99 -28.88 -4.94
C LEU A 106 14.79 -29.80 -4.72
N THR A 107 14.15 -29.62 -3.58
CA THR A 107 12.83 -30.17 -3.24
C THR A 107 11.76 -29.07 -3.29
N PRO A 108 10.46 -29.43 -3.40
CA PRO A 108 9.37 -28.45 -3.35
C PRO A 108 9.48 -27.48 -2.16
N TRP A 109 9.68 -28.00 -0.96
CA TRP A 109 9.82 -27.18 0.26
C TRP A 109 11.03 -26.26 0.23
N SER A 110 12.17 -26.71 -0.30
CA SER A 110 13.35 -25.86 -0.43
C SER A 110 13.11 -24.70 -1.41
N LEU A 111 12.40 -24.95 -2.53
CA LEU A 111 12.04 -23.91 -3.49
C LEU A 111 11.09 -22.87 -2.87
N LEU A 112 10.09 -23.32 -2.10
CA LEU A 112 9.22 -22.41 -1.33
C LEU A 112 10.02 -21.58 -0.32
N CYS A 113 10.97 -22.19 0.39
CA CYS A 113 11.85 -21.47 1.32
C CYS A 113 12.68 -20.40 0.61
N PHE A 114 13.34 -20.72 -0.51
CA PHE A 114 14.13 -19.75 -1.27
C PHE A 114 13.28 -18.61 -1.83
N THR A 115 12.11 -18.91 -2.39
CA THR A 115 11.18 -17.88 -2.89
C THR A 115 10.63 -17.00 -1.78
N PHE A 116 10.36 -17.56 -0.59
CA PHE A 116 10.01 -16.80 0.60
C PHE A 116 11.13 -15.87 1.07
N LEU A 117 12.37 -16.35 1.13
CA LEU A 117 13.53 -15.54 1.47
C LEU A 117 13.70 -14.37 0.48
N LEU A 118 13.54 -14.62 -0.82
CA LEU A 118 13.61 -13.54 -1.81
C LEU A 118 12.45 -12.55 -1.69
N GLY A 119 11.25 -13.02 -1.34
CA GLY A 119 10.13 -12.15 -0.99
C GLY A 119 10.44 -11.25 0.20
N LEU A 120 11.13 -11.75 1.25
CA LEU A 120 11.56 -10.92 2.39
C LEU A 120 12.52 -9.82 1.95
N GLY A 121 13.51 -10.15 1.11
CA GLY A 121 14.42 -9.17 0.54
C GLY A 121 13.69 -8.10 -0.28
N THR A 122 12.73 -8.52 -1.10
CA THR A 122 11.91 -7.62 -1.93
C THR A 122 11.06 -6.68 -1.07
N ALA A 123 10.46 -7.21 0.01
CA ALA A 123 9.63 -6.44 0.93
C ALA A 123 10.42 -5.34 1.65
N LEU A 124 11.70 -5.59 1.98
CA LEU A 124 12.61 -4.59 2.56
C LEU A 124 13.10 -3.57 1.52
N HIS A 125 13.35 -4.04 0.29
CA HIS A 125 13.90 -3.22 -0.79
C HIS A 125 12.89 -2.17 -1.28
N LEU A 126 11.63 -2.56 -1.50
CA LEU A 126 10.64 -1.77 -2.24
C LEU A 126 10.35 -0.38 -1.62
N PRO A 127 10.08 -0.24 -0.31
CA PRO A 127 9.83 1.07 0.29
C PRO A 127 11.05 1.98 0.26
N SER A 128 12.24 1.40 0.48
CA SER A 128 13.52 2.12 0.45
C SER A 128 13.83 2.63 -0.96
N TRP A 129 13.56 1.84 -1.98
CA TRP A 129 13.67 2.23 -3.39
C TRP A 129 12.73 3.40 -3.71
N GLN A 130 11.44 3.26 -3.42
CA GLN A 130 10.44 4.30 -3.67
C GLN A 130 10.80 5.64 -3.00
N ALA A 131 11.30 5.58 -1.76
CA ALA A 131 11.72 6.77 -1.04
C ALA A 131 12.99 7.41 -1.62
N SER A 132 13.92 6.61 -2.13
CA SER A 132 15.21 7.07 -2.66
C SER A 132 15.12 7.77 -4.01
N VAL A 133 14.05 7.57 -4.80
CA VAL A 133 13.84 8.30 -6.07
C VAL A 133 13.89 9.82 -5.85
N ARG A 134 13.39 10.29 -4.71
CA ARG A 134 13.43 11.72 -4.34
C ARG A 134 14.83 12.26 -4.04
N ASP A 135 15.76 11.37 -3.66
CA ASP A 135 17.14 11.73 -3.35
C ASP A 135 18.01 11.75 -4.62
N LEU A 136 17.50 11.24 -5.75
CA LEU A 136 18.25 11.08 -7.01
C LEU A 136 18.01 12.17 -8.03
N VAL A 137 16.88 12.88 -7.94
CA VAL A 137 16.51 13.94 -8.88
C VAL A 137 15.96 15.16 -8.13
N PRO A 138 16.13 16.38 -8.67
CA PRO A 138 15.51 17.57 -8.11
C PRO A 138 13.99 17.48 -8.04
N ARG A 139 13.37 18.29 -7.17
CA ARG A 139 11.92 18.27 -6.93
C ARG A 139 11.10 18.49 -8.21
N GLU A 140 11.64 19.28 -9.14
CA GLU A 140 11.00 19.61 -10.41
C GLU A 140 10.99 18.44 -11.40
N GLU A 141 11.88 17.46 -11.24
CA GLU A 141 12.01 16.27 -12.11
C GLU A 141 11.30 15.04 -11.54
N LEU A 142 10.77 15.12 -10.32
CA LEU A 142 10.15 13.98 -9.64
C LEU A 142 9.01 13.37 -10.44
N ALA A 143 8.15 14.19 -11.04
CA ALA A 143 7.03 13.70 -11.84
C ALA A 143 7.53 12.91 -13.06
N SER A 144 8.51 13.44 -13.80
CA SER A 144 9.12 12.74 -14.93
C SER A 144 9.83 11.46 -14.51
N ALA A 145 10.52 11.46 -13.36
CA ALA A 145 11.17 10.27 -12.82
C ALA A 145 10.17 9.18 -12.40
N VAL A 146 9.07 9.56 -11.77
CA VAL A 146 7.97 8.64 -11.44
C VAL A 146 7.36 8.04 -12.70
N THR A 147 7.08 8.86 -13.71
CA THR A 147 6.57 8.40 -15.01
C THR A 147 7.53 7.43 -15.68
N LEU A 148 8.83 7.74 -15.71
CA LEU A 148 9.85 6.89 -16.29
C LEU A 148 9.99 5.55 -15.56
N ASN A 149 9.96 5.55 -14.22
CA ASN A 149 9.92 4.33 -13.42
C ASN A 149 8.68 3.48 -13.70
N ALA A 150 7.51 4.10 -13.82
CA ALA A 150 6.27 3.40 -14.16
C ALA A 150 6.37 2.76 -15.56
N MET A 151 6.94 3.47 -16.55
CA MET A 151 7.18 2.91 -17.88
C MET A 151 8.11 1.68 -17.84
N SER A 152 9.24 1.76 -17.12
CA SER A 152 10.16 0.63 -16.97
C SER A 152 9.49 -0.58 -16.35
N PHE A 153 8.73 -0.36 -15.27
CA PHE A 153 8.05 -1.45 -14.57
C PHE A 153 7.03 -2.15 -15.49
N ASN A 154 6.24 -1.37 -16.24
CA ASN A 154 5.29 -1.90 -17.21
C ASN A 154 5.97 -2.66 -18.36
N MET A 155 7.08 -2.13 -18.88
CA MET A 155 7.87 -2.77 -19.94
C MET A 155 8.46 -4.10 -19.47
N MET A 156 9.09 -4.11 -18.28
CA MET A 156 9.65 -5.33 -17.69
C MET A 156 8.55 -6.35 -17.41
N ARG A 157 7.37 -5.94 -16.94
CA ARG A 157 6.26 -6.87 -16.70
C ARG A 157 5.76 -7.56 -17.97
N SER A 158 5.85 -6.92 -19.13
CA SER A 158 5.45 -7.53 -20.40
C SER A 158 6.55 -8.37 -21.03
N LEU A 159 7.79 -7.88 -21.04
CA LEU A 159 8.92 -8.59 -21.67
C LEU A 159 9.53 -9.66 -20.78
N GLY A 160 9.56 -9.42 -19.46
CA GLY A 160 10.23 -10.26 -18.48
C GLY A 160 9.74 -11.70 -18.48
N PRO A 161 8.43 -11.97 -18.47
CA PRO A 161 7.95 -13.35 -18.52
C PRO A 161 8.22 -14.07 -19.85
N ALA A 162 8.17 -13.36 -20.98
CA ALA A 162 8.51 -13.94 -22.28
C ALA A 162 9.99 -14.31 -22.35
N ILE A 163 10.88 -13.40 -21.93
CA ILE A 163 12.31 -13.67 -21.81
C ILE A 163 12.56 -14.80 -20.81
N GLY A 164 11.86 -14.79 -19.67
CA GLY A 164 11.97 -15.83 -18.65
C GLY A 164 11.58 -17.20 -19.16
N GLY A 165 10.46 -17.32 -19.88
CA GLY A 165 10.02 -18.58 -20.48
C GLY A 165 11.01 -19.11 -21.50
N LEU A 166 11.59 -18.24 -22.33
CA LEU A 166 12.64 -18.63 -23.28
C LEU A 166 13.91 -19.12 -22.57
N VAL A 167 14.37 -18.40 -21.55
CA VAL A 167 15.52 -18.81 -20.73
C VAL A 167 15.27 -20.17 -20.09
N VAL A 168 14.10 -20.37 -19.50
CA VAL A 168 13.73 -21.63 -18.85
C VAL A 168 13.59 -22.76 -19.88
N ALA A 169 13.05 -22.49 -21.06
CA ALA A 169 12.89 -23.49 -22.12
C ALA A 169 14.24 -23.96 -22.69
N TRP A 170 15.21 -23.06 -22.88
CA TRP A 170 16.49 -23.41 -23.50
C TRP A 170 17.56 -23.86 -22.51
N SER A 171 17.61 -23.26 -21.33
CA SER A 171 18.69 -23.44 -20.35
C SER A 171 18.22 -23.96 -19.00
N GLY A 172 16.92 -24.24 -18.86
CA GLY A 172 16.30 -24.73 -17.63
C GLY A 172 16.08 -23.64 -16.56
N PRO A 173 15.32 -23.94 -15.50
CA PRO A 173 15.05 -23.01 -14.41
C PRO A 173 16.29 -22.52 -13.65
N SER A 174 17.35 -23.33 -13.58
CA SER A 174 18.60 -22.99 -12.90
C SER A 174 19.30 -21.77 -13.53
N ALA A 175 19.28 -21.65 -14.86
CA ALA A 175 19.80 -20.49 -15.57
C ALA A 175 19.01 -19.22 -15.24
N ALA A 176 17.69 -19.33 -15.11
CA ALA A 176 16.83 -18.21 -14.70
C ALA A 176 17.21 -17.67 -13.32
N PHE A 177 17.53 -18.56 -12.37
CA PHE A 177 18.01 -18.18 -11.04
C PHE A 177 19.40 -17.54 -11.09
N ALA A 178 20.33 -18.09 -11.87
CA ALA A 178 21.67 -17.53 -12.05
C ALA A 178 21.64 -16.11 -12.67
N ILE A 179 20.80 -15.90 -13.69
CA ILE A 179 20.60 -14.58 -14.31
C ILE A 179 20.11 -13.58 -13.27
N ASN A 180 19.17 -13.97 -12.39
CA ASN A 180 18.70 -13.08 -11.36
C ASN A 180 19.81 -12.73 -10.35
N ALA A 181 20.57 -13.72 -9.90
CA ALA A 181 21.69 -13.50 -8.98
C ALA A 181 22.71 -12.49 -9.53
N VAL A 182 23.06 -12.60 -10.82
CA VAL A 182 23.95 -11.66 -11.50
C VAL A 182 23.30 -10.28 -11.67
N SER A 183 21.99 -10.22 -11.95
CA SER A 183 21.29 -8.95 -12.13
C SER A 183 21.31 -8.05 -10.89
N TYR A 184 21.31 -8.65 -9.69
CA TYR A 184 21.43 -7.90 -8.43
C TYR A 184 22.80 -7.25 -8.24
N LEU A 185 23.88 -7.85 -8.77
CA LEU A 185 25.24 -7.30 -8.66
C LEU A 185 25.36 -5.92 -9.32
N ALA A 186 24.68 -5.70 -10.44
CA ALA A 186 24.65 -4.41 -11.13
C ALA A 186 24.09 -3.31 -10.22
N LEU A 187 22.98 -3.60 -9.52
CA LEU A 187 22.35 -2.66 -8.61
C LEU A 187 23.14 -2.47 -7.32
N ILE A 188 23.74 -3.54 -6.78
CA ILE A 188 24.65 -3.44 -5.62
C ILE A 188 25.82 -2.51 -5.96
N TRP A 189 26.45 -2.69 -7.12
CA TRP A 189 27.54 -1.83 -7.57
C TRP A 189 27.09 -0.37 -7.74
N ALA A 190 25.96 -0.14 -8.40
CA ALA A 190 25.40 1.20 -8.57
C ALA A 190 25.15 1.91 -7.22
N LEU A 191 24.57 1.20 -6.25
CA LEU A 191 24.33 1.71 -4.90
C LEU A 191 25.63 1.91 -4.12
N TRP A 192 26.65 1.10 -4.37
CA TRP A 192 27.95 1.23 -3.72
C TRP A 192 28.73 2.45 -4.23
N VAL A 193 28.63 2.78 -5.51
CA VAL A 193 29.24 4.01 -6.08
C VAL A 193 28.45 5.26 -5.68
N TRP A 194 27.14 5.17 -5.54
CA TRP A 194 26.31 6.31 -5.19
C TRP A 194 26.57 6.84 -3.77
N LYS A 195 26.98 8.11 -3.66
CA LYS A 195 27.08 8.82 -2.38
C LYS A 195 25.78 9.60 -2.14
N ARG A 196 24.98 9.13 -1.20
CA ARG A 196 23.73 9.80 -0.81
C ARG A 196 24.03 11.12 -0.09
N PRO A 197 23.39 12.25 -0.46
CA PRO A 197 23.47 13.48 0.31
C PRO A 197 22.87 13.24 1.71
N VAL A 198 23.61 13.60 2.76
CA VAL A 198 23.12 13.46 4.14
C VAL A 198 22.14 14.60 4.41
N GLU A 199 20.86 14.29 4.57
CA GLU A 199 19.89 15.24 5.12
C GLU A 199 19.93 15.20 6.64
N GLU A 200 20.12 16.37 7.27
CA GLU A 200 19.95 16.54 8.71
C GLU A 200 18.47 16.32 9.07
N LYS A 201 18.21 15.31 9.91
CA LYS A 201 16.86 15.05 10.42
C LYS A 201 16.49 16.14 11.43
N ASN A 202 15.78 17.18 10.98
CA ASN A 202 15.37 18.32 11.82
C ASN A 202 14.31 17.99 12.89
N LEU A 203 13.75 16.78 12.91
CA LEU A 203 12.74 16.37 13.90
C LEU A 203 12.99 14.93 14.39
N PRO A 204 12.85 14.65 15.70
CA PRO A 204 12.92 13.29 16.21
C PRO A 204 11.81 12.44 15.60
N GLY A 205 12.19 11.30 15.00
CA GLY A 205 11.25 10.36 14.39
C GLY A 205 10.19 9.88 15.38
N GLU A 206 8.95 9.72 14.92
CA GLU A 206 7.90 9.10 15.74
C GLU A 206 8.28 7.65 16.08
N ARG A 207 8.03 7.23 17.32
CA ARG A 207 8.25 5.82 17.73
C ARG A 207 7.40 4.91 16.84
N LEU A 208 8.03 3.89 16.27
CA LEU A 208 7.41 2.99 15.29
C LEU A 208 6.10 2.35 15.78
N GLY A 209 6.09 1.82 17.00
CA GLY A 209 4.88 1.20 17.56
C GLY A 209 3.69 2.17 17.70
N SER A 210 3.93 3.39 18.19
CA SER A 210 2.87 4.41 18.29
C SER A 210 2.39 4.88 16.91
N ALA A 211 3.30 4.94 15.95
CA ALA A 211 2.99 5.33 14.58
C ALA A 211 2.05 4.32 13.89
N ILE A 212 2.32 3.02 14.03
CA ILE A 212 1.50 1.92 13.48
C ILE A 212 0.11 1.92 14.11
N ALA A 213 0.04 2.03 15.45
CA ALA A 213 -1.24 2.06 16.16
C ALA A 213 -2.13 3.24 15.72
N VAL A 214 -1.52 4.41 15.46
CA VAL A 214 -2.25 5.57 14.92
C VAL A 214 -2.76 5.30 13.50
N GLY A 215 -1.94 4.69 12.63
CA GLY A 215 -2.37 4.34 11.26
C GLY A 215 -3.50 3.32 11.24
N LEU A 216 -3.41 2.26 12.06
CA LEU A 216 -4.46 1.25 12.18
C LEU A 216 -5.76 1.83 12.74
N ARG A 217 -5.67 2.65 13.80
CA ARG A 217 -6.83 3.35 14.34
C ARG A 217 -7.45 4.29 13.31
N TYR A 218 -6.63 4.99 12.53
CA TYR A 218 -7.12 5.87 11.46
C TYR A 218 -7.95 5.07 10.44
N VAL A 219 -7.43 3.93 9.98
CA VAL A 219 -8.13 3.04 9.03
C VAL A 219 -9.44 2.52 9.61
N LEU A 220 -9.41 1.97 10.83
CA LEU A 220 -10.58 1.37 11.49
C LEU A 220 -11.71 2.36 11.76
N LEU A 221 -11.37 3.65 11.94
CA LEU A 221 -12.35 4.72 12.14
C LEU A 221 -12.73 5.44 10.85
N SER A 222 -12.18 5.05 9.70
CA SER A 222 -12.45 5.65 8.39
C SER A 222 -13.20 4.65 7.49
N PRO A 223 -14.55 4.75 7.38
CA PRO A 223 -15.35 3.79 6.63
C PRO A 223 -14.88 3.61 5.18
N ASN A 224 -14.50 4.71 4.53
CA ASN A 224 -13.99 4.74 3.16
C ASN A 224 -12.76 3.86 2.96
N LEU A 225 -11.82 3.91 3.91
CA LEU A 225 -10.60 3.09 3.86
C LEU A 225 -10.90 1.61 4.07
N ILE A 226 -11.82 1.28 4.97
CA ILE A 226 -12.28 -0.10 5.15
C ILE A 226 -12.88 -0.63 3.85
N ARG A 227 -13.72 0.16 3.14
CA ARG A 227 -14.27 -0.26 1.84
C ARG A 227 -13.17 -0.57 0.84
N ILE A 228 -12.18 0.32 0.71
CA ILE A 228 -11.06 0.15 -0.21
C ILE A 228 -10.25 -1.11 0.12
N MET A 229 -9.92 -1.31 1.39
CA MET A 229 -9.11 -2.45 1.84
C MET A 229 -9.84 -3.78 1.69
N THR A 230 -11.12 -3.84 2.05
CA THR A 230 -11.93 -5.06 1.91
C THR A 230 -12.07 -5.44 0.45
N ARG A 231 -12.34 -4.48 -0.44
CA ARG A 231 -12.45 -4.72 -1.89
C ARG A 231 -11.11 -5.16 -2.49
N GLY A 232 -10.00 -4.53 -2.07
CA GLY A 232 -8.65 -4.94 -2.46
C GLY A 232 -8.29 -6.35 -1.98
N PHE A 233 -8.67 -6.72 -0.76
CA PHE A 233 -8.48 -8.05 -0.19
C PHE A 233 -9.27 -9.12 -0.97
N ILE A 234 -10.57 -8.89 -1.22
CA ILE A 234 -11.43 -9.80 -2.01
C ILE A 234 -10.88 -9.98 -3.42
N PHE A 235 -10.51 -8.87 -4.07
CA PHE A 235 -9.90 -8.93 -5.39
C PHE A 235 -8.58 -9.71 -5.35
N GLY A 236 -7.73 -9.47 -4.34
CA GLY A 236 -6.49 -10.21 -4.13
C GLY A 236 -6.71 -11.72 -4.00
N ILE A 237 -7.72 -12.15 -3.21
CA ILE A 237 -8.07 -13.56 -3.04
C ILE A 237 -8.40 -14.20 -4.38
N ALA A 238 -9.34 -13.66 -5.14
CA ALA A 238 -9.78 -14.34 -6.35
C ALA A 238 -8.88 -14.09 -7.55
N ALA A 239 -8.19 -12.95 -7.64
CA ALA A 239 -7.39 -12.64 -8.81
C ALA A 239 -6.10 -13.47 -8.86
N VAL A 240 -5.53 -13.78 -7.69
CA VAL A 240 -4.26 -14.49 -7.60
C VAL A 240 -4.33 -15.90 -8.18
N VAL A 241 -5.54 -16.48 -8.32
CA VAL A 241 -5.79 -17.79 -8.96
C VAL A 241 -5.04 -17.92 -10.29
N LEU A 242 -5.02 -16.84 -11.07
CA LEU A 242 -4.39 -16.84 -12.39
C LEU A 242 -2.89 -17.03 -12.24
N LEU A 243 -2.20 -16.19 -11.48
CA LEU A 243 -0.75 -16.29 -11.33
C LEU A 243 -0.32 -17.56 -10.58
N ALA A 244 -1.10 -17.99 -9.60
CA ALA A 244 -0.81 -19.15 -8.77
C ALA A 244 -0.98 -20.48 -9.53
N LEU A 245 -2.02 -20.61 -10.37
CA LEU A 245 -2.32 -21.85 -11.09
C LEU A 245 -1.86 -21.85 -12.55
N LEU A 246 -1.43 -20.72 -13.13
CA LEU A 246 -1.02 -20.68 -14.53
C LEU A 246 0.06 -21.71 -14.91
N PRO A 247 1.08 -22.02 -14.08
CA PRO A 247 2.02 -23.10 -14.41
C PRO A 247 1.33 -24.47 -14.53
N ALA A 248 0.43 -24.79 -13.58
CA ALA A 248 -0.34 -26.03 -13.57
C ALA A 248 -1.31 -26.09 -14.76
N VAL A 249 -2.04 -25.00 -15.05
CA VAL A 249 -2.92 -24.88 -16.22
C VAL A 249 -2.13 -25.08 -17.52
N THR A 250 -0.93 -24.52 -17.62
CA THR A 250 -0.10 -24.66 -18.82
C THR A 250 0.36 -26.11 -19.02
N ARG A 251 0.80 -26.77 -17.94
CA ARG A 251 1.25 -28.17 -17.97
C ARG A 251 0.08 -29.14 -18.20
N ASP A 252 -1.00 -29.00 -17.44
CA ASP A 252 -2.03 -30.03 -17.32
C ASP A 252 -3.21 -29.81 -18.26
N LEU A 253 -3.66 -28.56 -18.44
CA LEU A 253 -4.79 -28.25 -19.33
C LEU A 253 -4.35 -28.05 -20.78
N LEU A 254 -3.27 -27.30 -20.99
CA LEU A 254 -2.77 -26.99 -22.34
C LEU A 254 -1.72 -28.00 -22.83
N SER A 255 -1.25 -28.91 -21.97
CA SER A 255 -0.19 -29.89 -22.30
C SER A 255 1.04 -29.24 -22.95
N ALA A 256 1.40 -28.04 -22.47
CA ALA A 256 2.35 -27.16 -23.10
C ALA A 256 3.64 -27.00 -22.28
N SER A 257 4.69 -26.45 -22.91
CA SER A 257 6.03 -26.30 -22.33
C SER A 257 6.25 -24.95 -21.62
N ALA A 258 7.43 -24.80 -21.02
CA ALA A 258 7.86 -23.56 -20.36
C ALA A 258 7.85 -22.33 -21.28
N GLU A 259 8.10 -22.53 -22.58
CA GLU A 259 8.06 -21.48 -23.59
C GLU A 259 6.64 -20.90 -23.69
N VAL A 260 5.64 -21.77 -23.79
CA VAL A 260 4.23 -21.38 -23.81
C VAL A 260 3.84 -20.70 -22.50
N TYR A 261 4.31 -21.20 -21.36
CA TYR A 261 4.08 -20.55 -20.06
C TYR A 261 4.58 -19.09 -20.05
N GLY A 262 5.77 -18.83 -20.59
CA GLY A 262 6.31 -17.49 -20.76
C GLY A 262 5.49 -16.61 -21.72
N ILE A 263 5.03 -17.18 -22.83
CA ILE A 263 4.14 -16.49 -23.79
C ILE A 263 2.82 -16.09 -23.13
N LEU A 264 2.21 -17.01 -22.37
CA LEU A 264 0.96 -16.77 -21.65
C LEU A 264 1.12 -15.66 -20.59
N LEU A 265 2.18 -15.69 -19.79
CA LEU A 265 2.50 -14.59 -18.87
C LEU A 265 2.81 -13.28 -19.62
N GLY A 266 3.46 -13.36 -20.78
CA GLY A 266 3.70 -12.21 -21.66
C GLY A 266 2.38 -11.59 -22.13
N ALA A 267 1.41 -12.40 -22.56
CA ALA A 267 0.07 -11.95 -22.93
C ALA A 267 -0.66 -11.26 -21.77
N PHE A 268 -0.58 -11.83 -20.55
CA PHE A 268 -1.06 -11.17 -19.34
C PHE A 268 -0.39 -9.81 -19.13
N GLY A 269 0.94 -9.73 -19.29
CA GLY A 269 1.71 -8.48 -19.20
C GLY A 269 1.33 -7.43 -20.25
N VAL A 270 1.05 -7.84 -21.49
CA VAL A 270 0.56 -6.94 -22.56
C VAL A 270 -0.81 -6.37 -22.19
N GLY A 271 -1.74 -7.22 -21.75
CA GLY A 271 -3.04 -6.77 -21.24
C GLY A 271 -2.90 -5.75 -20.12
N ALA A 272 -1.96 -6.01 -19.21
CA ALA A 272 -1.63 -5.14 -18.09
C ALA A 272 -1.11 -3.75 -18.53
N ILE A 273 -0.37 -3.66 -19.64
CA ILE A 273 0.02 -2.37 -20.25
C ILE A 273 -1.21 -1.61 -20.78
N PHE A 274 -2.09 -2.30 -21.52
CA PHE A 274 -3.33 -1.68 -22.00
C PHE A 274 -4.20 -1.15 -20.86
N GLY A 275 -4.30 -1.89 -19.75
CA GLY A 275 -4.98 -1.42 -18.54
C GLY A 275 -4.36 -0.15 -17.96
N ALA A 276 -3.03 -0.07 -17.88
CA ALA A 276 -2.35 1.14 -17.40
C ALA A 276 -2.61 2.35 -18.32
N LEU A 277 -2.56 2.16 -19.64
CA LEU A 277 -2.79 3.23 -20.63
C LEU A 277 -4.26 3.70 -20.69
N ALA A 278 -5.21 2.78 -20.50
CA ALA A 278 -6.64 3.10 -20.50
C ALA A 278 -7.10 3.79 -19.20
N SER A 279 -6.37 3.60 -18.09
CA SER A 279 -6.79 4.04 -16.76
C SER A 279 -7.05 5.55 -16.63
N PRO A 280 -6.20 6.47 -17.14
CA PRO A 280 -6.49 7.90 -17.06
C PRO A 280 -7.77 8.30 -17.81
N LYS A 281 -7.97 7.77 -19.03
CA LYS A 281 -9.15 8.09 -19.86
C LYS A 281 -10.44 7.58 -19.24
N LEU A 282 -10.43 6.34 -18.74
CA LEU A 282 -11.60 5.74 -18.09
C LEU A 282 -12.00 6.53 -16.83
N ARG A 283 -11.03 6.93 -16.01
CA ARG A 283 -11.28 7.73 -14.80
C ARG A 283 -11.84 9.13 -15.05
N GLN A 284 -11.67 9.68 -16.26
CA GLN A 284 -12.27 10.96 -16.64
C GLN A 284 -13.74 10.84 -17.05
N HIS A 285 -14.16 9.67 -17.55
CA HIS A 285 -15.50 9.46 -18.13
C HIS A 285 -16.42 8.63 -17.25
N TYR A 286 -15.86 7.82 -16.35
CA TYR A 286 -16.61 6.87 -15.53
C TYR A 286 -16.29 7.03 -14.05
N GLN A 287 -17.31 6.74 -13.23
CA GLN A 287 -17.18 6.67 -11.78
C GLN A 287 -16.22 5.54 -11.36
N ILE A 288 -15.59 5.72 -10.20
CA ILE A 288 -14.60 4.78 -9.64
C ILE A 288 -15.22 3.38 -9.47
N GLU A 289 -16.45 3.30 -8.96
CA GLU A 289 -17.14 2.02 -8.75
C GLU A 289 -17.42 1.30 -10.08
N THR A 290 -17.84 2.01 -11.13
CA THR A 290 -18.09 1.43 -12.46
C THR A 290 -16.82 0.79 -13.04
N ILE A 291 -15.68 1.46 -12.90
CA ILE A 291 -14.39 0.94 -13.38
C ILE A 291 -13.98 -0.30 -12.58
N ILE A 292 -14.17 -0.30 -11.25
CA ILE A 292 -13.83 -1.44 -10.40
C ILE A 292 -14.75 -2.62 -10.69
N ALA A 293 -16.08 -2.43 -10.70
CA ALA A 293 -17.03 -3.48 -11.03
C ALA A 293 -16.76 -4.06 -12.43
N GLY A 294 -16.49 -3.20 -13.43
CA GLY A 294 -16.07 -3.63 -14.76
C GLY A 294 -14.77 -4.44 -14.75
N SER A 295 -13.82 -4.11 -13.88
CA SER A 295 -12.58 -4.87 -13.71
C SER A 295 -12.82 -6.25 -13.09
N PHE A 296 -13.69 -6.38 -12.08
CA PHE A 296 -14.07 -7.69 -11.53
C PHE A 296 -14.72 -8.58 -12.61
N VAL A 297 -15.66 -8.02 -13.38
CA VAL A 297 -16.35 -8.75 -14.46
C VAL A 297 -15.40 -9.13 -15.59
N ALA A 298 -14.54 -8.20 -16.03
CA ALA A 298 -13.55 -8.48 -17.06
C ALA A 298 -12.54 -9.55 -16.60
N PHE A 299 -12.10 -9.50 -15.33
CA PHE A 299 -11.22 -10.52 -14.79
C PHE A 299 -11.89 -11.89 -14.75
N ALA A 300 -13.16 -11.97 -14.29
CA ALA A 300 -13.95 -13.19 -14.30
C ALA A 300 -14.10 -13.77 -15.72
N LEU A 301 -14.34 -12.92 -16.71
CA LEU A 301 -14.41 -13.31 -18.11
C LEU A 301 -13.07 -13.88 -18.59
N GLY A 302 -11.96 -13.19 -18.33
CA GLY A 302 -10.62 -13.62 -18.74
C GLY A 302 -10.21 -14.97 -18.14
N VAL A 303 -10.50 -15.17 -16.85
CA VAL A 303 -10.25 -16.45 -16.14
C VAL A 303 -11.18 -17.57 -16.63
N THR A 304 -12.45 -17.27 -16.93
CA THR A 304 -13.39 -18.24 -17.50
C THR A 304 -12.93 -18.71 -18.88
N LEU A 305 -12.50 -17.77 -19.74
CA LEU A 305 -11.95 -18.08 -21.06
C LEU A 305 -10.70 -18.95 -20.94
N LEU A 306 -9.81 -18.68 -19.98
CA LEU A 306 -8.64 -19.51 -19.71
C LEU A 306 -9.04 -20.92 -19.26
N GLY A 307 -9.97 -21.04 -18.30
CA GLY A 307 -10.41 -22.35 -17.78
C GLY A 307 -11.10 -23.24 -18.83
N LEU A 308 -11.75 -22.63 -19.84
CA LEU A 308 -12.40 -23.33 -20.94
C LEU A 308 -11.50 -23.48 -22.18
N SER A 309 -10.28 -22.93 -22.15
CA SER A 309 -9.37 -22.95 -23.30
C SER A 309 -8.78 -24.35 -23.49
N HIS A 310 -8.80 -24.82 -24.74
CA HIS A 310 -8.15 -26.06 -25.18
C HIS A 310 -6.97 -25.79 -26.11
N SER A 311 -6.66 -24.50 -26.37
CA SER A 311 -5.51 -24.11 -27.19
C SER A 311 -4.89 -22.82 -26.66
N VAL A 312 -3.59 -22.65 -26.93
CA VAL A 312 -2.84 -21.44 -26.57
C VAL A 312 -3.46 -20.19 -27.18
N ALA A 313 -3.97 -20.30 -28.42
CA ALA A 313 -4.59 -19.18 -29.13
C ALA A 313 -5.86 -18.66 -28.43
N THR A 314 -6.64 -19.53 -27.78
CA THR A 314 -7.85 -19.11 -27.04
C THR A 314 -7.52 -18.66 -25.61
N ALA A 315 -6.43 -19.15 -25.02
CA ALA A 315 -5.93 -18.71 -23.72
C ALA A 315 -5.38 -17.26 -23.74
N ILE A 316 -4.71 -16.86 -24.84
CA ILE A 316 -4.08 -15.53 -24.97
C ILE A 316 -5.08 -14.37 -24.77
N PRO A 317 -6.22 -14.29 -25.48
CA PRO A 317 -7.21 -13.24 -25.26
C PRO A 317 -7.73 -13.19 -23.81
N GLY A 318 -7.97 -14.35 -23.20
CA GLY A 318 -8.41 -14.44 -21.81
C GLY A 318 -7.41 -13.82 -20.84
N LEU A 319 -6.12 -14.14 -21.02
CA LEU A 319 -5.02 -13.58 -20.21
C LEU A 319 -4.82 -12.09 -20.44
N MET A 320 -4.98 -11.59 -21.66
CA MET A 320 -4.91 -10.15 -21.95
C MET A 320 -6.03 -9.39 -21.23
N ILE A 321 -7.26 -9.91 -21.27
CA ILE A 321 -8.40 -9.30 -20.57
C ILE A 321 -8.16 -9.32 -19.05
N ALA A 322 -7.70 -10.46 -18.51
CA ALA A 322 -7.40 -10.58 -17.09
C ALA A 322 -6.26 -9.65 -16.64
N GLY A 323 -5.21 -9.51 -17.45
CA GLY A 323 -4.10 -8.57 -17.20
C GLY A 323 -4.55 -7.11 -17.17
N LEU A 324 -5.40 -6.72 -18.13
CA LEU A 324 -6.00 -5.38 -18.17
C LEU A 324 -6.79 -5.09 -16.89
N ALA A 325 -7.69 -6.01 -16.53
CA ALA A 325 -8.53 -5.90 -15.35
C ALA A 325 -7.72 -5.87 -14.04
N TRP A 326 -6.69 -6.71 -13.93
CA TRP A 326 -5.77 -6.77 -12.80
C TRP A 326 -5.15 -5.40 -12.50
N VAL A 327 -4.59 -4.76 -13.52
CA VAL A 327 -3.93 -3.45 -13.36
C VAL A 327 -4.91 -2.36 -13.08
N MET A 328 -6.04 -2.36 -13.78
CA MET A 328 -7.08 -1.36 -13.59
C MET A 328 -7.57 -1.36 -12.14
N ALA A 329 -7.91 -2.53 -11.60
CA ALA A 329 -8.37 -2.67 -10.23
C ALA A 329 -7.31 -2.28 -9.20
N LEU A 330 -6.10 -2.88 -9.27
CA LEU A 330 -5.05 -2.62 -8.28
C LEU A 330 -4.56 -1.17 -8.31
N SER A 331 -4.40 -0.59 -9.50
CA SER A 331 -4.02 0.82 -9.62
C SER A 331 -5.08 1.72 -9.03
N LEU A 332 -6.36 1.43 -9.26
CA LEU A 332 -7.45 2.25 -8.75
C LEU A 332 -7.60 2.11 -7.24
N PHE A 333 -7.49 0.92 -6.67
CA PHE A 333 -7.45 0.75 -5.21
C PHE A 333 -6.30 1.52 -4.57
N ASN A 334 -5.11 1.45 -5.17
CA ASN A 334 -3.94 2.13 -4.66
C ASN A 334 -4.12 3.66 -4.68
N VAL A 335 -4.57 4.21 -5.81
CA VAL A 335 -4.86 5.65 -5.94
C VAL A 335 -5.98 6.08 -4.99
N SER A 336 -7.06 5.31 -4.88
CA SER A 336 -8.16 5.59 -3.96
C SER A 336 -7.70 5.58 -2.50
N ALA A 337 -6.85 4.64 -2.10
CA ALA A 337 -6.27 4.61 -0.75
C ALA A 337 -5.39 5.85 -0.48
N GLN A 338 -4.62 6.31 -1.47
CA GLN A 338 -3.81 7.52 -1.36
C GLN A 338 -4.68 8.78 -1.23
N LEU A 339 -5.69 8.93 -2.08
CA LEU A 339 -6.58 10.10 -2.09
C LEU A 339 -7.53 10.14 -0.90
N ALA A 340 -7.91 8.99 -0.35
CA ALA A 340 -8.72 8.89 0.88
C ALA A 340 -7.94 9.25 2.15
N THR A 341 -6.65 9.54 2.04
CA THR A 341 -5.76 9.64 3.20
C THR A 341 -5.01 10.97 3.27
N PRO A 342 -5.05 11.67 4.42
CA PRO A 342 -4.23 12.85 4.66
C PRO A 342 -2.73 12.58 4.57
N ARG A 343 -1.97 13.58 4.11
CA ARG A 343 -0.51 13.48 3.87
C ARG A 343 0.30 13.00 5.09
N TRP A 344 -0.17 13.27 6.30
CA TRP A 344 0.54 12.91 7.53
C TRP A 344 0.46 11.41 7.88
N VAL A 345 -0.52 10.67 7.34
CA VAL A 345 -0.74 9.23 7.62
C VAL A 345 -0.74 8.36 6.36
N VAL A 346 -0.66 8.97 5.17
CA VAL A 346 -0.72 8.30 3.86
C VAL A 346 0.20 7.09 3.74
N GLY A 347 1.47 7.20 4.14
CA GLY A 347 2.42 6.09 4.05
C GLY A 347 2.00 4.86 4.88
N ARG A 348 1.37 5.08 6.04
CA ARG A 348 0.91 4.01 6.92
C ARG A 348 -0.35 3.35 6.38
N VAL A 349 -1.27 4.14 5.85
CA VAL A 349 -2.48 3.61 5.22
C VAL A 349 -2.13 2.81 3.98
N ILE A 350 -1.19 3.28 3.14
CA ILE A 350 -0.70 2.50 1.98
C ILE A 350 -0.11 1.16 2.45
N ALA A 351 0.70 1.15 3.52
CA ALA A 351 1.28 -0.09 4.04
C ALA A 351 0.20 -1.08 4.54
N ILE A 352 -0.82 -0.60 5.25
CA ILE A 352 -1.95 -1.42 5.70
C ILE A 352 -2.77 -1.91 4.48
N TYR A 353 -2.97 -1.07 3.46
CA TYR A 353 -3.65 -1.43 2.23
C TYR A 353 -2.89 -2.53 1.46
N GLN A 354 -1.57 -2.40 1.35
CA GLN A 354 -0.70 -3.42 0.76
C GLN A 354 -0.78 -4.71 1.58
N THR A 355 -0.72 -4.62 2.90
CA THR A 355 -0.90 -5.79 3.80
C THR A 355 -2.22 -6.50 3.51
N ALA A 356 -3.33 -5.77 3.43
CA ALA A 356 -4.63 -6.36 3.09
C ALA A 356 -4.60 -6.98 1.68
N THR A 357 -4.13 -6.26 0.67
CA THR A 357 -4.19 -6.75 -0.72
C THR A 357 -3.27 -7.96 -0.97
N PHE A 358 -2.02 -7.90 -0.51
CA PHE A 358 -1.08 -9.03 -0.60
C PHE A 358 -1.46 -10.17 0.34
N GLY A 359 -2.09 -9.88 1.48
CA GLY A 359 -2.65 -10.92 2.35
C GLY A 359 -3.79 -11.68 1.69
N GLY A 360 -4.66 -10.97 0.95
CA GLY A 360 -5.65 -11.59 0.09
C GLY A 360 -5.00 -12.50 -0.97
N MET A 361 -3.94 -12.03 -1.63
CA MET A 361 -3.20 -12.84 -2.62
C MET A 361 -2.52 -14.07 -2.01
N ALA A 362 -1.89 -13.95 -0.85
CA ALA A 362 -1.23 -15.06 -0.18
C ALA A 362 -2.26 -16.12 0.27
N PHE A 363 -3.37 -15.68 0.89
CA PHE A 363 -4.46 -16.56 1.28
C PHE A 363 -5.13 -17.21 0.07
N GLY A 364 -5.42 -16.42 -0.97
CA GLY A 364 -6.01 -16.91 -2.22
C GLY A 364 -5.12 -17.93 -2.93
N SER A 365 -3.79 -17.75 -2.91
CA SER A 365 -2.86 -18.70 -3.54
C SER A 365 -2.98 -20.08 -2.91
N TRP A 366 -2.99 -20.16 -1.58
CA TRP A 366 -3.23 -21.41 -0.87
C TRP A 366 -4.65 -21.96 -1.11
N LEU A 367 -5.68 -21.10 -1.00
CA LEU A 367 -7.08 -21.51 -1.19
C LEU A 367 -7.31 -22.14 -2.56
N TRP A 368 -6.88 -21.48 -3.64
CA TRP A 368 -7.07 -21.99 -5.00
C TRP A 368 -6.14 -23.15 -5.32
N GLY A 369 -4.95 -23.21 -4.71
CA GLY A 369 -4.09 -24.39 -4.73
C GLY A 369 -4.80 -25.62 -4.19
N ALA A 370 -5.36 -25.52 -2.99
CA ALA A 370 -6.12 -26.59 -2.35
C ALA A 370 -7.38 -26.99 -3.15
N VAL A 371 -8.15 -26.02 -3.65
CA VAL A 371 -9.32 -26.30 -4.50
C VAL A 371 -8.90 -27.00 -5.80
N SER A 372 -7.80 -26.55 -6.42
CA SER A 372 -7.26 -27.17 -7.63
C SER A 372 -6.72 -28.57 -7.39
N GLU A 373 -6.15 -28.85 -6.21
CA GLU A 373 -5.67 -30.19 -5.84
C GLU A 373 -6.81 -31.21 -5.84
N VAL A 374 -7.98 -30.84 -5.29
CA VAL A 374 -9.11 -31.77 -5.14
C VAL A 374 -9.97 -31.82 -6.41
N TRP A 375 -10.28 -30.67 -7.02
CA TRP A 375 -11.27 -30.56 -8.11
C TRP A 375 -10.66 -30.20 -9.47
N GLY A 376 -9.35 -29.98 -9.54
CA GLY A 376 -8.64 -29.61 -10.75
C GLY A 376 -8.61 -28.10 -11.03
N PRO A 377 -7.69 -27.65 -11.92
CA PRO A 377 -7.43 -26.24 -12.16
C PRO A 377 -8.60 -25.51 -12.83
N VAL A 378 -9.35 -26.20 -13.69
CA VAL A 378 -10.53 -25.62 -14.37
C VAL A 378 -11.60 -25.23 -13.34
N VAL A 379 -11.92 -26.11 -12.40
CA VAL A 379 -12.94 -25.84 -11.38
C VAL A 379 -12.48 -24.70 -10.47
N ALA A 380 -11.21 -24.66 -10.08
CA ALA A 380 -10.65 -23.56 -9.31
C ALA A 380 -10.78 -22.21 -10.03
N LEU A 381 -10.45 -22.15 -11.33
CA LEU A 381 -10.61 -20.94 -12.15
C LEU A 381 -12.08 -20.49 -12.25
N LEU A 382 -13.01 -21.41 -12.49
CA LEU A 382 -14.44 -21.09 -12.59
C LEU A 382 -15.05 -20.63 -11.26
N LEU A 383 -14.67 -21.25 -10.14
CA LEU A 383 -15.08 -20.81 -8.80
C LEU A 383 -14.50 -19.44 -8.46
N ALA A 384 -13.26 -19.15 -8.82
CA ALA A 384 -12.67 -17.83 -8.66
C ALA A 384 -13.36 -16.77 -9.54
N ALA A 385 -13.77 -17.13 -10.76
CA ALA A 385 -14.57 -16.27 -11.62
C ALA A 385 -15.95 -15.97 -11.00
N LEU A 386 -16.62 -16.99 -10.44
CA LEU A 386 -17.89 -16.80 -9.73
C LEU A 386 -17.71 -15.91 -8.48
N PHE A 387 -16.62 -16.11 -7.73
CA PHE A 387 -16.27 -15.27 -6.59
C PHE A 387 -16.02 -13.81 -7.01
N MET A 388 -15.39 -13.58 -8.16
CA MET A 388 -15.22 -12.25 -8.75
C MET A 388 -16.56 -11.60 -9.12
N LEU A 389 -17.48 -12.35 -9.74
CA LEU A 389 -18.82 -11.83 -10.04
C LEU A 389 -19.59 -11.50 -8.75
N GLY A 390 -19.50 -12.35 -7.72
CA GLY A 390 -20.02 -12.07 -6.39
C GLY A 390 -19.41 -10.81 -5.77
N GLY A 391 -18.09 -10.63 -5.93
CA GLY A 391 -17.38 -9.41 -5.55
C GLY A 391 -17.91 -8.17 -6.28
N ALA A 392 -18.15 -8.24 -7.60
CA ALA A 392 -18.74 -7.14 -8.36
C ALA A 392 -20.14 -6.78 -7.84
N LEU A 393 -21.00 -7.77 -7.58
CA LEU A 393 -22.34 -7.57 -7.03
C LEU A 393 -22.29 -6.98 -5.61
N TRP A 394 -21.38 -7.46 -4.77
CA TRP A 394 -21.19 -6.91 -3.43
C TRP A 394 -20.75 -5.44 -3.46
N GLY A 395 -19.97 -5.05 -4.47
CA GLY A 395 -19.63 -3.64 -4.73
C GLY A 395 -20.84 -2.72 -4.86
N ARG A 396 -21.99 -3.24 -5.31
CA ARG A 396 -23.24 -2.49 -5.41
C ARG A 396 -23.83 -2.12 -4.05
N PHE A 397 -23.65 -2.97 -3.05
CA PHE A 397 -24.06 -2.72 -1.66
C PHE A 397 -22.99 -1.99 -0.84
N PHE A 398 -21.73 -2.06 -1.29
CA PHE A 398 -20.58 -1.47 -0.62
C PHE A 398 -19.72 -0.63 -1.59
N PRO A 399 -20.29 0.45 -2.18
CA PRO A 399 -19.68 1.17 -3.27
C PRO A 399 -18.41 1.90 -2.83
N MET A 400 -17.45 1.95 -3.76
CA MET A 400 -16.24 2.74 -3.61
C MET A 400 -16.56 4.23 -3.47
N PRO A 401 -15.90 4.91 -2.52
CA PRO A 401 -16.10 6.35 -2.32
C PRO A 401 -15.60 7.15 -3.53
N GLU A 402 -16.35 8.16 -3.94
CA GLU A 402 -15.91 9.15 -4.91
C GLU A 402 -15.12 10.27 -4.21
N PHE A 403 -14.02 10.71 -4.82
CA PHE A 403 -13.08 11.66 -4.20
C PHE A 403 -13.17 13.07 -4.76
N SER A 404 -14.14 13.35 -5.64
CA SER A 404 -14.35 14.68 -6.21
C SER A 404 -14.83 15.72 -5.19
N GLU A 405 -15.23 15.32 -3.97
CA GLU A 405 -15.89 16.21 -3.00
C GLU A 405 -15.16 16.39 -1.65
N VAL A 406 -14.11 15.62 -1.35
CA VAL A 406 -13.51 15.60 0.00
C VAL A 406 -12.13 16.25 0.01
N ASP A 407 -12.06 17.51 0.48
CA ASP A 407 -10.79 18.23 0.69
C ASP A 407 -10.10 17.77 2.00
N LEU A 408 -9.11 16.89 1.85
CA LEU A 408 -8.28 16.37 2.95
C LEU A 408 -7.00 17.19 3.19
N ASP A 409 -6.82 18.33 2.51
CA ASP A 409 -5.67 19.18 2.78
C ASP A 409 -5.76 19.78 4.19
N PRO A 410 -4.59 20.05 4.84
CA PRO A 410 -4.56 20.62 6.17
C PRO A 410 -5.32 21.95 6.21
N ALA A 411 -6.22 22.11 7.17
CA ALA A 411 -6.95 23.37 7.34
C ALA A 411 -6.00 24.53 7.73
N ASN A 412 -4.83 24.22 8.32
CA ASN A 412 -3.79 25.18 8.74
C ASN A 412 -4.30 26.40 9.52
N SER A 413 -5.44 26.27 10.20
CA SER A 413 -6.09 27.35 10.95
C SER A 413 -5.68 27.38 12.42
N PHE A 414 -4.95 26.37 12.90
CA PHE A 414 -4.58 26.22 14.30
C PHE A 414 -3.26 26.93 14.62
N HIS A 415 -3.35 27.92 15.51
CA HIS A 415 -2.20 28.54 16.15
C HIS A 415 -2.11 28.02 17.59
N ALA A 416 -0.95 27.49 17.98
CA ALA A 416 -0.75 27.02 19.34
C ALA A 416 -0.88 28.22 20.31
N PRO A 417 -1.69 28.11 21.38
CA PRO A 417 -1.84 29.20 22.33
C PRO A 417 -0.54 29.42 23.10
N ALA A 418 -0.22 30.69 23.38
CA ALA A 418 0.88 31.04 24.26
C ALA A 418 0.55 30.58 25.69
N LEU A 419 1.23 29.53 26.14
CA LEU A 419 1.08 29.00 27.50
C LEU A 419 1.94 29.79 28.49
N ARG A 420 1.46 29.90 29.73
CA ARG A 420 2.23 30.42 30.86
C ARG A 420 2.95 29.32 31.64
N LEU A 421 2.71 28.04 31.34
CA LEU A 421 3.41 26.92 31.97
C LEU A 421 4.56 26.46 31.08
N ASN A 422 5.73 26.20 31.67
CA ASN A 422 6.88 25.64 30.95
C ASN A 422 6.66 24.17 30.60
N LEU A 423 5.81 23.90 29.60
CA LEU A 423 5.61 22.55 29.09
C LEU A 423 6.76 22.15 28.18
N LYS A 424 7.37 21.00 28.48
CA LYS A 424 8.21 20.30 27.51
C LYS A 424 7.29 19.66 26.46
N ALA A 425 7.79 19.45 25.26
CA ALA A 425 7.11 18.75 24.16
C ALA A 425 6.40 17.43 24.60
N ARG A 426 7.04 16.69 25.52
CA ARG A 426 6.56 15.40 26.04
C ARG A 426 5.70 15.49 27.30
N SER A 427 5.42 16.69 27.80
CA SER A 427 4.58 16.88 28.99
C SER A 427 3.13 16.46 28.69
N GLY A 428 2.52 15.73 29.61
CA GLY A 428 1.14 15.23 29.51
C GLY A 428 0.87 14.20 30.62
N PRO A 429 -0.34 13.61 30.66
CA PRO A 429 -1.44 13.73 29.70
C PRO A 429 -2.06 15.12 29.69
N ILE A 430 -2.61 15.53 28.55
CA ILE A 430 -3.36 16.79 28.42
C ILE A 430 -4.83 16.46 28.25
N MET A 431 -5.67 17.00 29.14
CA MET A 431 -7.12 16.97 29.04
C MET A 431 -7.60 18.26 28.40
N VAL A 432 -8.45 18.13 27.39
CA VAL A 432 -9.05 19.26 26.69
C VAL A 432 -10.55 19.20 26.85
N MET A 433 -11.15 20.31 27.26
CA MET A 433 -12.60 20.44 27.39
C MET A 433 -13.08 21.62 26.54
N LEU A 434 -14.21 21.45 25.86
CA LEU A 434 -14.86 22.50 25.09
C LEU A 434 -16.30 22.65 25.56
N ASP A 435 -16.65 23.86 25.95
CA ASP A 435 -17.98 24.16 26.48
C ASP A 435 -18.86 24.69 25.34
N TRP A 436 -19.96 23.99 25.10
CA TRP A 436 -20.97 24.29 24.10
C TRP A 436 -22.27 24.67 24.78
N GLU A 437 -22.73 25.89 24.53
CA GLU A 437 -24.08 26.32 24.88
C GLU A 437 -25.03 26.02 23.70
N ILE A 438 -25.94 25.06 23.89
CA ILE A 438 -26.83 24.53 22.85
C ILE A 438 -28.29 24.60 23.34
N PRO A 439 -29.18 25.29 22.62
CA PRO A 439 -30.59 25.35 22.96
C PRO A 439 -31.26 23.97 22.90
N ALA A 440 -32.24 23.75 23.78
CA ALA A 440 -32.98 22.48 23.87
C ALA A 440 -33.55 22.03 22.51
N GLU A 441 -34.03 22.96 21.67
CA GLU A 441 -34.66 22.68 20.38
C GLU A 441 -33.68 22.14 19.33
N ARG A 442 -32.38 22.41 19.49
CA ARG A 442 -31.31 22.00 18.55
C ARG A 442 -30.52 20.79 19.04
N THR A 443 -30.93 20.18 20.14
CA THR A 443 -30.18 19.08 20.79
C THR A 443 -30.00 17.88 19.88
N GLU A 444 -31.02 17.48 19.13
CA GLU A 444 -30.94 16.28 18.26
C GLU A 444 -29.92 16.47 17.13
N GLU A 445 -29.94 17.64 16.48
CA GLU A 445 -28.99 18.02 15.44
C GLU A 445 -27.56 18.10 16.00
N PHE A 446 -27.40 18.70 17.18
CA PHE A 446 -26.12 18.76 17.88
C PHE A 446 -25.57 17.37 18.20
N LEU A 447 -26.38 16.46 18.74
CA LEU A 447 -25.95 15.10 19.07
C LEU A 447 -25.53 14.32 17.81
N LYS A 448 -26.22 14.53 16.68
CA LYS A 448 -25.85 13.95 15.38
C LYS A 448 -24.47 14.44 14.92
N GLU A 449 -24.25 15.75 14.94
CA GLU A 449 -22.96 16.35 14.56
C GLU A 449 -21.84 15.98 15.55
N MET A 450 -22.16 15.80 16.84
CA MET A 450 -21.21 15.34 17.87
C MET A 450 -20.82 13.87 17.72
N SER A 451 -21.71 13.02 17.19
CA SER A 451 -21.38 11.63 16.82
C SER A 451 -20.32 11.57 15.73
N GLU A 452 -20.43 12.42 14.70
CA GLU A 452 -19.40 12.59 13.68
C GLU A 452 -18.12 13.20 14.28
N ARG A 453 -18.27 14.23 15.13
CA ARG A 453 -17.15 14.87 15.84
C ARG A 453 -16.32 13.87 16.65
N ARG A 454 -16.98 12.99 17.40
CA ARG A 454 -16.34 11.93 18.18
C ARG A 454 -15.45 11.05 17.30
N ARG A 455 -15.96 10.62 16.14
CA ARG A 455 -15.19 9.80 15.18
C ARG A 455 -13.94 10.55 14.69
N VAL A 456 -14.09 11.81 14.29
CA VAL A 456 -12.97 12.67 13.86
C VAL A 456 -11.92 12.81 14.97
N ARG A 457 -12.35 13.09 16.21
CA ARG A 457 -11.43 13.24 17.37
C ARG A 457 -10.60 11.99 17.62
N LEU A 458 -11.26 10.85 17.70
CA LEU A 458 -10.61 9.56 17.98
C LEU A 458 -9.68 9.15 16.83
N ARG A 459 -10.07 9.42 15.58
CA ARG A 459 -9.26 9.17 14.37
C ARG A 459 -7.94 9.94 14.40
N ASP A 460 -7.95 11.22 14.78
CA ASP A 460 -6.79 12.10 14.65
C ASP A 460 -5.80 12.04 15.80
N GLY A 461 -6.13 11.41 16.92
CA GLY A 461 -5.26 11.44 18.09
C GLY A 461 -5.94 11.11 19.41
N ALA A 462 -7.13 11.65 19.62
CA ALA A 462 -7.75 11.74 20.92
C ALA A 462 -8.05 10.36 21.54
N ARG A 463 -8.04 10.32 22.88
CA ARG A 463 -8.38 9.17 23.70
C ARG A 463 -9.45 9.59 24.72
N GLN A 464 -10.20 8.63 25.26
CA GLN A 464 -11.19 8.87 26.32
C GLN A 464 -12.09 10.09 26.01
N TRP A 465 -12.67 10.11 24.79
CA TRP A 465 -13.62 11.14 24.42
C TRP A 465 -14.94 10.90 25.16
N SER A 466 -15.50 11.97 25.72
CA SER A 466 -16.81 11.99 26.37
C SER A 466 -17.54 13.28 26.03
N LEU A 467 -18.86 13.18 25.92
CA LEU A 467 -19.76 14.33 25.87
C LEU A 467 -20.59 14.31 27.14
N MET A 468 -20.49 15.40 27.90
CA MET A 468 -21.17 15.56 29.19
C MET A 468 -22.22 16.67 29.03
N ARG A 469 -23.30 16.57 29.80
CA ARG A 469 -24.31 17.61 29.91
C ARG A 469 -24.30 18.10 31.36
N ASP A 470 -24.26 19.41 31.54
CA ASP A 470 -24.35 19.99 32.87
C ASP A 470 -25.74 19.71 33.47
N LEU A 471 -25.76 19.25 34.72
CA LEU A 471 -26.97 18.89 35.46
C LEU A 471 -27.68 20.12 36.05
N GLU A 472 -26.92 21.17 36.35
CA GLU A 472 -27.43 22.44 36.88
C GLU A 472 -27.83 23.38 35.73
N ASN A 473 -27.10 23.33 34.62
CA ASN A 473 -27.36 24.13 33.42
C ASN A 473 -27.56 23.25 32.17
N PRO A 474 -28.78 22.75 31.90
CA PRO A 474 -29.01 21.78 30.83
C PRO A 474 -28.68 22.25 29.41
N ASP A 475 -28.50 23.55 29.18
CA ASP A 475 -28.08 24.10 27.88
C ASP A 475 -26.55 23.98 27.66
N ILE A 476 -25.79 23.67 28.71
CA ILE A 476 -24.33 23.53 28.66
C ILE A 476 -23.94 22.07 28.42
N TRP A 477 -23.19 21.85 27.36
CA TRP A 477 -22.60 20.57 26.97
C TRP A 477 -21.09 20.69 26.92
N VAL A 478 -20.37 19.70 27.49
CA VAL A 478 -18.91 19.72 27.55
C VAL A 478 -18.35 18.55 26.74
N GLU A 479 -17.64 18.85 25.65
CA GLU A 479 -16.80 17.88 24.92
C GLU A 479 -15.47 17.75 25.66
N ALA A 480 -15.18 16.57 26.23
CA ALA A 480 -13.89 16.30 26.86
C ALA A 480 -13.13 15.18 26.16
N TYR A 481 -11.80 15.31 26.05
CA TYR A 481 -10.93 14.26 25.54
C TYR A 481 -9.48 14.42 26.01
N HIS A 482 -8.74 13.32 25.95
CA HIS A 482 -7.35 13.24 26.37
C HIS A 482 -6.42 13.12 25.17
N VAL A 483 -5.25 13.74 25.27
CA VAL A 483 -4.11 13.51 24.39
C VAL A 483 -2.87 13.20 25.23
N PRO A 484 -2.02 12.24 24.81
CA PRO A 484 -0.89 11.78 25.62
C PRO A 484 0.13 12.84 26.00
N THR A 485 0.40 13.80 25.12
CA THR A 485 1.44 14.84 25.31
C THR A 485 1.04 16.15 24.65
N TRP A 486 1.71 17.24 25.03
CA TRP A 486 1.55 18.56 24.43
C TRP A 486 1.87 18.57 22.92
N ASP A 487 2.93 17.89 22.49
CA ASP A 487 3.22 17.72 21.06
C ASP A 487 2.10 16.98 20.33
N GLU A 488 1.52 15.94 20.97
CA GLU A 488 0.38 15.24 20.39
C GLU A 488 -0.88 16.12 20.34
N TYR A 489 -1.07 17.04 21.29
CA TYR A 489 -2.13 18.05 21.23
C TYR A 489 -1.95 18.99 20.02
N ILE A 490 -0.74 19.51 19.82
CA ILE A 490 -0.43 20.39 18.69
C ILE A 490 -0.65 19.63 17.38
N ARG A 491 -0.08 18.42 17.26
CA ARG A 491 -0.25 17.56 16.08
C ARG A 491 -1.72 17.22 15.84
N HIS A 492 -2.49 16.89 16.88
CA HIS A 492 -3.91 16.59 16.76
C HIS A 492 -4.69 17.74 16.10
N ASN A 493 -4.40 18.99 16.47
CA ASN A 493 -5.07 20.14 15.86
C ASN A 493 -4.52 20.53 14.48
N GLN A 494 -3.22 20.32 14.22
CA GLN A 494 -2.61 20.53 12.90
C GLN A 494 -3.05 19.48 11.87
N ARG A 495 -3.42 18.27 12.31
CA ARG A 495 -3.89 17.17 11.46
C ARG A 495 -5.30 17.36 10.92
N ARG A 496 -6.05 18.36 11.42
CA ARG A 496 -7.43 18.62 10.98
C ARG A 496 -7.47 18.95 9.49
N THR A 497 -8.31 18.24 8.77
CA THR A 497 -8.57 18.50 7.36
C THR A 497 -9.61 19.61 7.20
N ARG A 498 -9.70 20.20 6.02
CA ARG A 498 -10.77 21.16 5.69
C ARG A 498 -12.15 20.55 5.81
N ASN A 499 -12.33 19.29 5.42
CA ASN A 499 -13.60 18.60 5.62
C ASN A 499 -13.98 18.46 7.11
N ASP A 500 -12.99 18.21 8.00
CA ASP A 500 -13.24 18.21 9.44
C ASP A 500 -13.59 19.61 10.00
N ALA A 501 -13.16 20.67 9.31
CA ALA A 501 -13.50 22.04 9.66
C ALA A 501 -14.98 22.34 9.38
N VAL A 502 -15.57 21.76 8.33
CA VAL A 502 -17.01 21.91 8.02
C VAL A 502 -17.89 21.39 9.15
N ASN A 503 -17.58 20.22 9.72
CA ASN A 503 -18.30 19.71 10.89
C ASN A 503 -18.16 20.66 12.10
N PHE A 504 -16.99 21.27 12.28
CA PHE A 504 -16.80 22.26 13.34
C PHE A 504 -17.60 23.55 13.09
N GLU A 505 -17.71 24.01 11.85
CA GLU A 505 -18.53 25.17 11.48
C GLU A 505 -20.03 24.92 11.70
N ARG A 506 -20.52 23.72 11.39
CA ARG A 506 -21.90 23.32 11.72
C ARG A 506 -22.14 23.34 13.23
N LEU A 507 -21.22 22.78 14.03
CA LEU A 507 -21.31 22.84 15.49
C LEU A 507 -21.28 24.29 16.00
N LEU A 508 -20.46 25.17 15.41
CA LEU A 508 -20.45 26.60 15.73
C LEU A 508 -21.79 27.28 15.41
N ALA A 509 -22.46 26.91 14.31
CA ALA A 509 -23.77 27.47 13.96
C ALA A 509 -24.89 27.06 14.95
N LEU A 510 -24.71 25.95 15.66
CA LEU A 510 -25.62 25.49 16.71
C LEU A 510 -25.32 26.13 18.08
N HIS A 511 -24.14 26.71 18.26
CA HIS A 511 -23.72 27.34 19.50
C HIS A 511 -24.33 28.74 19.67
N LYS A 512 -24.94 28.99 20.84
CA LYS A 512 -25.58 30.28 21.16
C LYS A 512 -24.62 31.32 21.77
N GLY A 513 -23.53 30.88 22.39
CA GLY A 513 -22.60 31.73 23.13
C GLY A 513 -21.84 32.73 22.23
N PRO A 514 -21.27 33.81 22.80
CA PRO A 514 -20.58 34.83 22.04
C PRO A 514 -19.27 34.29 21.43
N GLY A 515 -19.28 34.05 20.12
CA GLY A 515 -18.09 33.67 19.36
C GLY A 515 -17.80 32.18 19.36
N ARG A 516 -16.57 31.79 19.74
CA ARG A 516 -16.12 30.39 19.74
C ARG A 516 -16.30 29.77 21.14
N PRO A 517 -16.57 28.46 21.23
CA PRO A 517 -16.71 27.76 22.51
C PRO A 517 -15.43 27.91 23.33
N VAL A 518 -15.60 28.02 24.65
CA VAL A 518 -14.48 28.16 25.58
C VAL A 518 -13.69 26.85 25.58
N VAL A 519 -12.37 26.94 25.39
CA VAL A 519 -11.49 25.77 25.33
C VAL A 519 -10.57 25.73 26.55
N HIS A 520 -10.83 24.78 27.43
CA HIS A 520 -9.98 24.49 28.59
C HIS A 520 -8.90 23.48 28.20
N ARG A 521 -7.66 23.76 28.59
CA ARG A 521 -6.49 22.88 28.35
C ARG A 521 -5.81 22.65 29.68
N MET A 522 -5.95 21.45 30.21
CA MET A 522 -5.47 21.08 31.53
C MET A 522 -4.39 20.01 31.39
N ILE A 523 -3.34 20.08 32.21
CA ILE A 523 -2.39 18.97 32.36
C ILE A 523 -2.90 18.06 33.47
N GLU A 524 -3.11 16.79 33.15
CA GLU A 524 -3.61 15.78 34.08
C GLU A 524 -2.46 15.32 34.99
N ARG A 525 -2.65 15.35 36.31
CA ARG A 525 -1.73 14.73 37.27
C ARG A 525 -2.41 13.55 37.94
N ARG A 526 -1.91 12.35 37.65
CA ARG A 526 -2.45 11.10 38.21
C ARG A 526 -1.95 10.80 39.61
N ALA A 527 -0.79 11.33 39.97
CA ALA A 527 -0.25 11.31 41.32
C ALA A 527 0.09 12.75 41.70
N VAL A 528 -0.32 13.17 42.90
CA VAL A 528 -0.04 14.51 43.42
C VAL A 528 1.15 14.37 44.38
N THR A 529 2.32 14.85 43.98
CA THR A 529 3.49 14.97 44.85
C THR A 529 3.77 16.44 45.17
N SER A 530 4.42 16.71 46.30
CA SER A 530 4.74 18.07 46.78
C SER A 530 5.75 18.83 45.90
N HIS A 531 6.41 18.15 44.95
CA HIS A 531 7.49 18.71 44.13
C HIS A 531 7.20 18.73 42.62
N ASP A 532 6.02 18.32 42.18
CA ASP A 532 5.70 18.18 40.76
C ASP A 532 5.32 19.50 40.06
N ASP A 533 5.41 20.67 40.71
CA ASP A 533 4.92 21.92 40.12
C ASP A 533 5.73 22.39 38.90
N LEU A 534 5.01 22.89 37.88
CA LEU A 534 5.62 23.36 36.64
C LEU A 534 5.87 24.87 36.73
N PRO A 535 7.09 25.36 36.43
CA PRO A 535 7.39 26.77 36.57
C PRO A 535 6.55 27.61 35.60
N ILE A 536 6.00 28.71 36.14
CA ILE A 536 5.25 29.70 35.38
C ILE A 536 6.25 30.62 34.66
N ILE A 537 6.07 30.80 33.35
CA ILE A 537 6.84 31.70 32.50
C ILE A 537 5.99 32.94 32.18
N GLU A 538 6.63 34.11 32.12
CA GLU A 538 6.01 35.30 31.54
C GLU A 538 5.65 35.09 30.06
N ARG A 539 4.53 35.69 29.62
CA ARG A 539 4.10 35.57 28.22
C ARG A 539 5.21 36.08 27.30
N PRO A 540 5.65 35.31 26.28
CA PRO A 540 6.42 35.91 25.20
C PRO A 540 5.56 37.00 24.59
N LYS A 541 6.12 38.22 24.43
CA LYS A 541 5.47 39.29 23.66
C LYS A 541 5.18 38.72 22.28
N THR A 542 3.90 38.73 21.89
CA THR A 542 3.45 38.35 20.55
C THR A 542 4.27 39.11 19.52
N LEU A 543 4.97 38.38 18.64
CA LEU A 543 5.47 38.90 17.36
C LEU A 543 4.33 38.88 16.35
#